data_AF-A0A933F4T4-F1
#
_entry.id   AF-A0A933F4T4-F1
#
_cell.length_a   1.000
_cell.length_b   1.000
_cell.length_c   1.000
_cell.angle_alpha   90.00
_cell.angle_beta   90.00
_cell.angle_gamma   90.00
#
_symmetry.space_group_name_H-M   'P 1'
#
loop_
_entity.id
_entity.type
_entity.pdbx_description
1 polymer ?
#
loop_
_entity_poly.entity_id
_entity_poly.type
_entity_poly.pdbx_seq_one_letter_code
_entity_poly.pdbx_strand_id
1 'polypeptide(L)'
;MSDKFNLSQLTQEIISSQLKGSPDAPSMAAEIAKKTIVAGVRGTQTSGQIPQETVEQICLGAMKGLLLLEKDLPKAAVHILNRMAEASSELHMDPEEMMTWAMRGISRITPLVSTDIRWNIQRAIEDQYMGAGEVFARLCGEISS
;
A
#
# COMPACT_ATOMS: atom_id res chain seq x y z
N MET A 1 -12.57 10.58 -23.76
CA MET A 1 -11.55 9.85 -22.97
C MET A 1 -11.59 10.47 -21.58
N SER A 2 -12.11 9.77 -20.57
CA SER A 2 -11.94 10.25 -19.19
C SER A 2 -10.49 10.00 -18.80
N ASP A 3 -9.76 11.05 -18.45
CA ASP A 3 -8.54 10.93 -17.67
C ASP A 3 -8.88 10.12 -16.42
N LYS A 4 -8.52 8.83 -16.42
CA LYS A 4 -8.63 8.02 -15.22
C LYS A 4 -7.63 8.59 -14.23
N PHE A 5 -8.13 9.32 -13.25
CA PHE A 5 -7.33 9.88 -12.17
C PHE A 5 -6.44 8.78 -11.56
N ASN A 6 -5.12 8.90 -11.73
CA ASN A 6 -4.16 7.86 -11.35
C ASN A 6 -3.68 8.10 -9.91
N LEU A 7 -4.45 7.59 -8.95
CA LEU A 7 -4.15 7.67 -7.52
C LEU A 7 -2.77 7.11 -7.15
N SER A 8 -2.32 6.05 -7.85
CA SER A 8 -1.00 5.47 -7.59
C SER A 8 0.12 6.43 -7.96
N GLN A 9 0.01 7.10 -9.11
CA GLN A 9 0.99 8.08 -9.55
C GLN A 9 0.99 9.31 -8.62
N LEU A 10 -0.19 9.83 -8.27
CA LEU A 10 -0.29 10.95 -7.34
C LEU A 10 0.35 10.62 -5.99
N THR A 11 0.03 9.45 -5.42
CA THR A 11 0.60 9.02 -4.13
C THR A 11 2.12 8.85 -4.23
N GLN A 12 2.61 8.25 -5.31
CA GLN A 12 4.04 8.11 -5.57
C GLN A 12 4.76 9.47 -5.61
N GLU A 13 4.19 10.47 -6.28
CA GLU A 13 4.74 11.83 -6.36
C GLU A 13 4.75 12.52 -4.99
N ILE A 14 3.68 12.38 -4.20
CA ILE A 14 3.63 12.91 -2.83
C ILE A 14 4.74 12.29 -1.96
N ILE A 15 4.88 10.97 -2.00
CA ILE A 15 5.87 10.25 -1.19
C ILE A 15 7.30 10.60 -1.61
N SER A 16 7.59 10.54 -2.91
CA SER A 16 8.94 10.82 -3.43
C SER A 16 9.37 12.28 -3.20
N SER A 17 8.42 13.23 -3.22
CA SER A 17 8.72 14.64 -2.96
C SER A 17 8.87 14.95 -1.46
N GLN A 18 7.96 14.46 -0.61
CA GLN A 18 7.94 14.82 0.81
C GLN A 18 8.94 14.06 1.67
N LEU A 19 9.31 12.83 1.27
CA LEU A 19 10.14 11.96 2.10
C LEU A 19 11.62 11.93 1.69
N LYS A 20 12.02 12.78 0.74
CA LYS A 20 13.41 12.89 0.33
C LYS A 20 14.28 13.33 1.52
N GLY A 21 15.29 12.52 1.86
CA GLY A 21 16.17 12.77 3.01
C GLY A 21 15.57 12.42 4.37
N SER A 22 14.34 11.89 4.43
CA SER A 22 13.74 11.49 5.71
C SER A 22 14.43 10.23 6.29
N PRO A 23 14.74 10.24 7.61
CA PRO A 23 15.36 9.10 8.29
C PRO A 23 14.37 7.95 8.54
N ASP A 24 13.06 8.22 8.59
CA ASP A 24 12.02 7.20 8.81
C ASP A 24 10.93 7.25 7.73
N ALA A 25 11.37 7.32 6.47
CA ALA A 25 10.49 7.34 5.31
C ALA A 25 9.45 6.20 5.29
N PRO A 26 9.73 4.95 5.69
CA PRO A 26 8.72 3.89 5.74
C PRO A 26 7.50 4.21 6.61
N SER A 27 7.73 4.69 7.84
CA SER A 27 6.65 5.05 8.77
C SER A 27 5.87 6.28 8.28
N MET A 28 6.57 7.30 7.79
CA MET A 28 5.94 8.49 7.24
C MET A 28 5.11 8.20 5.99
N ALA A 29 5.57 7.28 5.13
CA ALA A 29 4.82 6.85 3.96
C ALA A 29 3.52 6.14 4.33
N ALA A 30 3.53 5.30 5.36
CA ALA A 30 2.34 4.66 5.87
C ALA A 30 1.31 5.68 6.40
N GLU A 31 1.78 6.72 7.10
CA GLU A 31 0.91 7.80 7.59
C GLU A 31 0.29 8.61 6.43
N ILE A 32 1.08 8.92 5.39
CA ILE A 32 0.58 9.57 4.18
C ILE A 32 -0.43 8.68 3.46
N ALA A 33 -0.13 7.39 3.31
CA ALA A 33 -1.03 6.42 2.68
C ALA A 33 -2.36 6.34 3.43
N LYS A 34 -2.34 6.23 4.76
CA LYS A 34 -3.55 6.25 5.62
C LYS A 34 -4.41 7.49 5.35
N LYS A 35 -3.82 8.68 5.46
CA LYS A 35 -4.54 9.96 5.24
C LYS A 35 -5.14 10.03 3.84
N THR A 36 -4.38 9.60 2.84
CA THR A 36 -4.80 9.60 1.44
C THR A 36 -5.93 8.59 1.21
N ILE A 37 -5.88 7.41 1.85
CA ILE A 37 -6.96 6.40 1.80
C ILE A 37 -8.23 6.93 2.46
N VAL A 38 -8.14 7.50 3.65
CA VAL A 38 -9.32 8.04 4.35
C VAL A 38 -9.97 9.15 3.53
N ALA A 39 -9.18 10.07 2.98
CA ALA A 39 -9.69 11.13 2.11
C ALA A 39 -10.27 10.57 0.79
N GLY A 40 -9.54 9.65 0.16
CA GLY A 40 -9.92 9.04 -1.11
C GLY A 40 -11.22 8.25 -1.01
N VAL A 41 -11.32 7.34 -0.03
CA VAL A 41 -12.51 6.50 0.16
C VAL A 41 -13.74 7.35 0.48
N ARG A 42 -13.63 8.36 1.35
CA ARG A 42 -14.74 9.30 1.60
C ARG A 42 -15.15 10.06 0.33
N GLY A 43 -14.19 10.44 -0.51
CA GLY A 43 -14.46 11.01 -1.82
C GLY A 43 -15.16 10.03 -2.78
N THR A 44 -14.76 8.75 -2.78
CA THR A 44 -15.32 7.73 -3.67
C THR A 44 -16.79 7.43 -3.42
N GLN A 45 -17.25 7.55 -2.16
CA GLN A 45 -18.66 7.43 -1.80
C GLN A 45 -19.56 8.43 -2.55
N THR A 46 -18.99 9.53 -3.04
CA THR A 46 -19.72 10.54 -3.83
C THR A 46 -19.54 10.43 -5.34
N SER A 47 -18.53 9.69 -5.82
CA SER A 47 -18.15 9.63 -7.24
C SER A 47 -18.38 8.27 -7.92
N GLY A 48 -18.76 7.23 -7.16
CA GLY A 48 -19.01 5.88 -7.69
C GLY A 48 -17.74 5.04 -7.94
N GLN A 49 -16.58 5.50 -7.46
CA GLN A 49 -15.37 4.66 -7.43
C GLN A 49 -15.48 3.56 -6.37
N ILE A 50 -14.84 2.42 -6.63
CA ILE A 50 -14.84 1.27 -5.72
C ILE A 50 -13.76 1.50 -4.64
N PRO A 51 -14.11 1.53 -3.34
CA PRO A 51 -13.14 1.77 -2.25
C PRO A 51 -11.90 0.89 -2.30
N GLN A 52 -12.08 -0.38 -2.67
CA GLN A 52 -11.01 -1.34 -2.89
C GLN A 52 -9.94 -0.80 -3.87
N GLU A 53 -10.35 -0.32 -5.04
CA GLU A 53 -9.42 0.18 -6.06
C GLU A 53 -8.63 1.38 -5.52
N THR A 54 -9.27 2.26 -4.75
CA THR A 54 -8.61 3.40 -4.10
C THR A 54 -7.51 2.95 -3.15
N VAL A 55 -7.81 2.00 -2.26
CA VAL A 55 -6.84 1.46 -1.29
C VAL A 55 -5.66 0.81 -2.02
N GLU A 56 -5.93 -0.06 -2.98
CA GLU A 56 -4.90 -0.75 -3.75
C GLU A 56 -3.97 0.22 -4.49
N GLN A 57 -4.53 1.25 -5.14
CA GLN A 57 -3.76 2.22 -5.90
C GLN A 57 -2.88 3.08 -5.00
N ILE A 58 -3.39 3.51 -3.84
CA ILE A 58 -2.63 4.32 -2.89
C ILE A 58 -1.50 3.49 -2.26
N CYS A 59 -1.77 2.25 -1.83
CA CYS A 59 -0.73 1.37 -1.30
C CYS A 59 0.37 1.09 -2.35
N LEU A 60 0.00 0.83 -3.60
CA LEU A 60 0.96 0.68 -4.70
C LEU A 60 1.79 1.95 -4.91
N GLY A 61 1.15 3.11 -4.94
CA GLY A 61 1.81 4.40 -5.09
C GLY A 61 2.81 4.69 -3.97
N ALA A 62 2.44 4.36 -2.73
CA ALA A 62 3.33 4.49 -1.58
C ALA A 62 4.58 3.61 -1.71
N MET A 63 4.40 2.35 -2.10
CA MET A 63 5.51 1.42 -2.35
C MET A 63 6.41 1.89 -3.50
N LYS A 64 5.84 2.38 -4.61
CA LYS A 64 6.60 2.93 -5.73
C LYS A 64 7.40 4.17 -5.34
N GLY A 65 6.80 5.07 -4.56
CA GLY A 65 7.48 6.27 -4.07
C GLY A 65 8.68 5.93 -3.20
N LEU A 66 8.54 4.93 -2.31
CA LEU A 66 9.64 4.44 -1.48
C LEU A 66 10.71 3.69 -2.28
N LEU A 67 10.31 2.93 -3.31
CA LEU A 67 11.24 2.25 -4.21
C LEU A 67 12.12 3.27 -4.94
N LEU A 68 11.54 4.37 -5.44
CA LEU A 68 12.29 5.46 -6.08
C LEU A 68 13.25 6.19 -5.13
N LEU A 69 12.96 6.17 -3.83
CA LEU A 69 13.82 6.74 -2.80
C LEU A 69 14.81 5.71 -2.22
N GLU A 70 14.85 4.50 -2.76
CA GLU A 70 15.69 3.38 -2.30
C GLU A 70 15.51 3.10 -0.80
N LYS A 71 14.26 3.15 -0.33
CA LYS A 71 13.90 2.93 1.09
C LYS A 71 13.52 1.48 1.37
N ASP A 72 13.52 1.14 2.65
CA ASP A 72 13.19 -0.19 3.17
C ASP A 72 11.72 -0.56 2.90
N LEU A 73 11.49 -1.31 1.82
CA LEU A 73 10.17 -1.76 1.41
C LEU A 73 9.55 -2.80 2.35
N PRO A 74 10.29 -3.81 2.87
CA PRO A 74 9.76 -4.72 3.90
C PRO A 74 9.21 -3.97 5.12
N LYS A 75 9.98 -3.04 5.69
CA LYS A 75 9.54 -2.22 6.83
C LYS A 75 8.31 -1.37 6.47
N ALA A 76 8.29 -0.80 5.27
CA ALA A 76 7.17 0.01 4.80
C ALA A 76 5.88 -0.79 4.63
N ALA A 77 5.94 -2.00 4.09
CA ALA A 77 4.77 -2.87 3.93
C ALA A 77 4.11 -3.12 5.30
N VAL A 78 4.91 -3.46 6.32
CA VAL A 78 4.42 -3.66 7.69
C VAL A 78 3.81 -2.38 8.25
N HIS A 79 4.45 -1.22 8.09
CA HIS A 79 3.88 0.05 8.57
C HIS A 79 2.56 0.40 7.86
N ILE A 80 2.48 0.19 6.55
CA ILE A 80 1.26 0.43 5.77
C ILE A 80 0.12 -0.45 6.32
N LEU A 81 0.37 -1.75 6.49
CA LEU A 81 -0.64 -2.68 7.02
C LEU A 81 -1.08 -2.31 8.44
N ASN A 82 -0.16 -1.89 9.31
CA ASN A 82 -0.50 -1.41 10.65
C ASN A 82 -1.49 -0.23 10.61
N ARG A 83 -1.31 0.70 9.66
CA ARG A 83 -2.20 1.85 9.51
C ARG A 83 -3.57 1.48 8.94
N MET A 84 -3.73 0.31 8.32
CA MET A 84 -5.01 -0.11 7.77
C MET A 84 -6.05 -0.42 8.85
N ALA A 85 -5.62 -0.90 10.02
CA ALA A 85 -6.51 -1.09 11.16
C ALA A 85 -7.06 0.24 11.69
N GLU A 86 -6.25 1.31 11.67
CA GLU A 86 -6.72 2.65 12.02
C GLU A 86 -7.67 3.19 10.95
N ALA A 87 -7.31 3.05 9.67
CA ALA A 87 -8.13 3.51 8.55
C ALA A 87 -9.49 2.80 8.49
N SER A 88 -9.55 1.49 8.74
CA SER A 88 -10.79 0.72 8.75
C SER A 88 -11.74 1.21 9.83
N SER A 89 -11.22 1.51 11.03
CA SER A 89 -12.01 2.13 12.11
C SER A 89 -12.55 3.51 11.73
N GLU A 90 -11.75 4.36 11.08
CA GLU A 90 -12.15 5.72 10.66
C GLU A 90 -13.15 5.75 9.50
N LEU A 91 -13.21 4.68 8.72
CA LEU A 91 -14.09 4.51 7.57
C LEU A 91 -15.28 3.59 7.85
N HIS A 92 -15.35 3.01 9.05
CA HIS A 92 -16.35 1.99 9.43
C HIS A 92 -16.38 0.79 8.47
N MET A 93 -15.20 0.30 8.10
CA MET A 93 -15.02 -0.84 7.19
C MET A 93 -14.45 -2.04 7.93
N ASP A 94 -14.60 -3.23 7.34
CA ASP A 94 -14.01 -4.44 7.89
C ASP A 94 -12.46 -4.37 7.85
N PRO A 95 -11.77 -4.59 8.99
CA PRO A 95 -10.32 -4.52 9.04
C PRO A 95 -9.61 -5.58 8.19
N GLU A 96 -10.15 -6.80 8.10
CA GLU A 96 -9.56 -7.89 7.34
C GLU A 96 -9.65 -7.59 5.83
N GLU A 97 -10.78 -7.06 5.39
CA GLU A 97 -11.00 -6.61 4.03
C GLU A 97 -10.04 -5.45 3.65
N MET A 98 -9.91 -4.45 4.52
CA MET A 98 -8.98 -3.32 4.34
C MET A 98 -7.51 -3.79 4.24
N MET A 99 -7.10 -4.70 5.12
CA MET A 99 -5.76 -5.30 5.08
C MET A 99 -5.53 -6.09 3.79
N THR A 100 -6.54 -6.84 3.33
CA THR A 100 -6.46 -7.62 2.09
C THR A 100 -6.28 -6.73 0.88
N TRP A 101 -7.03 -5.63 0.77
CA TRP A 101 -6.88 -4.65 -0.31
C TRP A 101 -5.51 -3.97 -0.27
N ALA A 102 -5.03 -3.60 0.91
CA ALA A 102 -3.69 -3.03 1.06
C ALA A 102 -2.60 -4.02 0.65
N MET A 103 -2.69 -5.28 1.08
CA MET A 103 -1.77 -6.35 0.65
C MET A 103 -1.80 -6.55 -0.87
N ARG A 104 -2.98 -6.48 -1.50
CA ARG A 104 -3.08 -6.56 -2.97
C ARG A 104 -2.37 -5.38 -3.63
N GLY A 105 -2.57 -4.15 -3.14
CA GLY A 105 -1.81 -2.98 -3.59
C GLY A 105 -0.29 -3.12 -3.45
N ILE A 106 0.18 -3.62 -2.30
CA ILE A 106 1.60 -3.87 -2.03
C ILE A 106 2.15 -4.94 -2.98
N SER A 107 1.44 -6.05 -3.19
CA SER A 107 1.90 -7.17 -4.03
C SER A 107 2.19 -6.74 -5.48
N ARG A 108 1.54 -5.68 -5.96
CA ARG A 108 1.75 -5.10 -7.30
C ARG A 108 3.09 -4.41 -7.49
N ILE A 109 3.88 -4.21 -6.43
CA ILE A 109 5.28 -3.76 -6.54
C ILE A 109 6.23 -4.90 -6.94
N THR A 110 5.82 -6.15 -6.75
CA THR A 110 6.73 -7.30 -6.89
C THR A 110 7.37 -7.47 -8.27
N PRO A 111 6.73 -7.12 -9.40
CA PRO A 111 7.40 -7.16 -10.71
C PRO A 111 8.52 -6.13 -10.88
N LEU A 112 8.61 -5.14 -9.98
CA LEU A 112 9.57 -4.03 -10.04
C LEU A 112 10.76 -4.21 -9.09
N VAL A 113 10.80 -5.30 -8.33
CA VAL A 113 11.83 -5.55 -7.31
C VAL A 113 12.43 -6.94 -7.49
N SER A 114 13.60 -7.19 -6.89
CA SER A 114 14.21 -8.51 -6.91
C SER A 114 13.40 -9.53 -6.11
N THR A 115 13.60 -10.82 -6.41
CA THR A 115 13.01 -11.93 -5.66
C THR A 115 13.35 -11.86 -4.17
N ASP A 116 14.56 -11.42 -3.81
CA ASP A 116 14.97 -11.26 -2.41
C ASP A 116 14.14 -10.20 -1.69
N ILE A 117 13.89 -9.04 -2.32
CA ILE A 117 13.05 -7.99 -1.73
C ILE A 117 11.60 -8.49 -1.58
N ARG A 118 11.07 -9.19 -2.59
CA ARG A 118 9.74 -9.83 -2.49
C ARG A 118 9.68 -10.79 -1.31
N TRP A 119 10.68 -11.66 -1.14
CA TRP A 119 10.75 -12.61 -0.03
C TRP A 119 10.87 -11.91 1.32
N ASN A 120 11.66 -10.84 1.40
CA ASN A 120 11.78 -10.03 2.61
C ASN A 120 10.47 -9.32 2.99
N ILE A 121 9.70 -8.82 2.02
CA ILE A 121 8.36 -8.26 2.27
C ILE A 121 7.44 -9.35 2.83
N GLN A 122 7.40 -10.51 2.17
CA GLN A 122 6.58 -11.64 2.61
C GLN A 122 6.92 -12.04 4.05
N ARG A 123 8.20 -12.19 4.37
CA ARG A 123 8.67 -12.57 5.70
C ARG A 123 8.35 -11.50 6.74
N ALA A 124 8.56 -10.23 6.43
CA ALA A 124 8.23 -9.13 7.36
C ALA A 124 6.73 -9.07 7.68
N ILE A 125 5.87 -9.36 6.69
CA ILE A 125 4.42 -9.48 6.90
C ILE A 125 4.10 -10.68 7.79
N GLU A 126 4.68 -11.85 7.53
CA GLU A 126 4.48 -13.06 8.34
C GLU A 126 4.92 -12.88 9.80
N ASP A 127 6.10 -12.29 10.02
CA ASP A 127 6.66 -12.03 11.34
C ASP A 127 5.74 -11.10 12.17
N GLN A 128 5.00 -10.20 11.51
CA GLN A 128 4.08 -9.27 12.17
C GLN A 128 2.64 -9.82 12.28
N TYR A 129 2.20 -10.59 11.29
CA TYR A 129 0.83 -11.09 11.15
C TYR A 129 0.88 -12.56 10.69
N MET A 130 0.80 -13.47 11.65
CA MET A 130 0.87 -14.91 11.40
C MET A 130 -0.15 -15.36 10.34
N GLY A 131 0.32 -16.04 9.30
CA GLY A 131 -0.46 -16.51 8.15
C GLY A 131 -0.67 -15.47 7.03
N ALA A 132 -0.41 -14.18 7.27
CA ALA A 132 -0.60 -13.16 6.25
C ALA A 132 0.51 -13.17 5.18
N GLY A 133 1.69 -13.74 5.48
CA GLY A 133 2.75 -13.93 4.50
C GLY A 133 2.33 -14.89 3.38
N GLU A 134 1.60 -15.96 3.69
CA GLU A 134 1.05 -16.87 2.69
C GLU A 134 0.01 -16.20 1.80
N VAL A 135 -0.85 -15.37 2.39
CA VAL A 135 -1.83 -14.56 1.66
C VAL A 135 -1.12 -13.62 0.69
N PHE A 136 -0.11 -12.91 1.16
CA PHE A 136 0.71 -12.03 0.32
C PHE A 136 1.38 -12.81 -0.84
N ALA A 137 1.95 -13.97 -0.57
CA ALA A 137 2.59 -14.80 -1.59
C ALA A 137 1.61 -15.23 -2.69
N ARG A 138 0.37 -15.59 -2.31
CA ARG A 138 -0.71 -15.94 -3.25
C ARG A 138 -1.08 -14.77 -4.14
N LEU A 139 -1.29 -13.58 -3.56
CA LEU A 139 -1.59 -12.35 -4.30
C LEU A 139 -0.49 -11.99 -5.31
N CYS A 140 0.78 -12.22 -4.94
CA CYS A 140 1.89 -12.03 -5.88
C CYS A 140 1.85 -13.02 -7.06
N GLY A 141 1.36 -14.24 -6.82
CA GLY A 141 1.17 -15.26 -7.87
C GLY A 141 0.10 -14.86 -8.89
N GLU A 142 -1.01 -14.27 -8.43
CA GLU A 142 -2.12 -13.79 -9.28
C GLU A 142 -1.70 -12.68 -10.26
N ILE A 143 -0.64 -11.93 -9.94
CA ILE A 143 -0.11 -10.85 -10.81
C ILE A 143 0.81 -11.41 -11.90
N SER A 144 1.38 -12.60 -11.68
CA SER A 144 2.37 -13.21 -12.57
C SER A 144 1.74 -14.13 -13.64
N SER A 145 0.42 -14.33 -13.57
CA SER A 145 -0.40 -15.12 -14.50
C SER A 145 -1.13 -14.25 -15.52
#